data_AF-A0A6C0JCJ7-F1
#
_entry.id   AF-A0A6C0JCJ7-F1
#
_cell.length_a   1.000
_cell.length_b   1.000
_cell.length_c   1.000
_cell.angle_alpha   90.00
_cell.angle_beta   90.00
_cell.angle_gamma   90.00
#
_symmetry.space_group_name_H-M   'P 1'
#
loop_
_entity.id
_entity.type
_entity.pdbx_description
1 polymer ?
#
loop_
_entity_poly.entity_id
_entity_poly.type
_entity_poly.pdbx_seq_one_letter_code
_entity_poly.pdbx_strand_id
1 'polypeptide(L)'
;MVMHIDNVIGTLNNNKYLYAICMILLNVGAKYIEVDLQLGHKRILSSKIIRRLLIFTVAFIATRDVITSLIITASFVIIILNLFNTKSKFCVLPKSYIELDKDKDGEISPEEIKHAYNVLKKAGKIKEEDELMK
;
A
#
# COMPACT_ATOMS: atom_id res chain seq x y z
N MET A 1 -27.01 -23.65 9.93
CA MET A 1 -25.74 -22.91 10.12
C MET A 1 -25.64 -21.71 9.16
N VAL A 2 -25.83 -21.90 7.84
CA VAL A 2 -25.82 -20.80 6.84
C VAL A 2 -26.87 -19.71 7.14
N MET A 3 -28.12 -20.08 7.44
CA MET A 3 -29.20 -19.14 7.81
C MET A 3 -28.90 -18.21 9.00
N HIS A 4 -28.06 -18.64 9.96
CA HIS A 4 -27.71 -17.78 11.09
C HIS A 4 -26.65 -16.76 10.72
N ILE A 5 -25.76 -17.10 9.80
CA ILE A 5 -24.73 -16.19 9.29
C ILE A 5 -25.40 -15.08 8.47
N ASP A 6 -26.34 -15.43 7.59
CA ASP A 6 -27.03 -14.45 6.74
C ASP A 6 -27.84 -13.43 7.57
N ASN A 7 -28.48 -13.89 8.65
CA ASN A 7 -29.21 -13.00 9.57
C ASN A 7 -28.27 -12.06 10.35
N VAL A 8 -27.13 -12.56 10.83
CA VAL A 8 -26.12 -11.72 11.50
C VAL A 8 -25.49 -10.71 10.53
N ILE A 9 -25.25 -11.12 9.29
CA ILE A 9 -24.72 -10.22 8.25
C ILE A 9 -25.77 -9.16 7.86
N GLY A 10 -27.02 -9.55 7.68
CA GLY A 10 -28.11 -8.63 7.37
C GLY A 10 -28.35 -7.60 8.48
N THR A 11 -28.20 -7.99 9.74
CA THR A 11 -28.30 -7.06 10.88
C THR A 11 -27.09 -6.14 10.98
N LEU A 12 -25.87 -6.60 10.67
CA LEU A 12 -24.67 -5.75 10.61
C LEU A 12 -24.75 -4.73 9.46
N ASN A 13 -25.13 -5.17 8.26
CA ASN A 13 -25.21 -4.33 7.07
C ASN A 13 -26.22 -3.17 7.25
N ASN A 14 -27.35 -3.44 7.90
CA ASN A 14 -28.36 -2.43 8.20
C ASN A 14 -28.08 -1.59 9.46
N ASN A 15 -26.98 -1.87 10.18
CA ASN A 15 -26.66 -1.15 11.41
C ASN A 15 -26.09 0.24 11.11
N LYS A 16 -26.92 1.26 11.33
CA LYS A 16 -26.55 2.68 11.22
C LYS A 16 -25.34 3.10 12.06
N TYR A 17 -25.14 2.48 13.23
CA TYR A 17 -24.00 2.76 14.10
C TYR A 17 -22.70 2.25 13.51
N LEU A 18 -22.71 1.05 12.92
CA LEU A 18 -21.52 0.50 12.26
C LEU A 18 -21.05 1.42 11.14
N TYR A 19 -21.98 1.87 10.30
CA TYR A 19 -21.67 2.82 9.24
C TYR A 19 -21.13 4.15 9.77
N ALA A 20 -21.76 4.73 10.80
CA ALA A 20 -21.29 5.97 11.40
C ALA A 20 -19.88 5.84 12.00
N ILE A 21 -19.59 4.72 12.67
CA ILE A 21 -18.25 4.41 13.21
C ILE A 21 -17.24 4.29 12.07
N CYS A 22 -17.56 3.58 11.00
CA CYS A 22 -16.70 3.49 9.82
C CYS A 22 -16.43 4.87 9.20
N MET A 23 -17.45 5.73 9.10
CA MET A 23 -17.30 7.08 8.54
C MET A 23 -16.39 7.97 9.38
N ILE A 24 -16.47 7.88 10.71
CA ILE A 24 -15.55 8.54 11.63
C ILE A 24 -14.14 7.97 11.48
N LEU A 25 -14.01 6.64 11.46
CA LEU A 25 -12.73 5.95 11.29
C LEU A 25 -12.03 6.36 9.99
N LEU A 26 -12.78 6.56 8.91
CA LEU A 26 -12.23 7.02 7.63
C LEU A 26 -11.67 8.44 7.73
N ASN A 27 -12.43 9.38 8.31
CA ASN A 27 -11.99 10.77 8.48
C ASN A 27 -10.76 10.88 9.38
N VAL A 28 -10.74 10.11 10.47
CA VAL A 28 -9.61 10.01 11.39
C VAL A 28 -8.41 9.38 10.69
N GLY A 29 -8.63 8.29 9.96
CA GLY A 29 -7.60 7.60 9.17
C GLY A 29 -6.95 8.49 8.12
N ALA A 30 -7.73 9.27 7.38
CA ALA A 30 -7.23 10.20 6.37
C ALA A 30 -6.32 11.29 6.97
N LYS A 31 -6.74 11.90 8.08
CA LYS A 31 -5.95 12.91 8.80
C LYS A 31 -4.61 12.35 9.30
N TYR A 32 -4.56 11.08 9.73
CA TYR A 32 -3.31 10.46 10.17
C TYR A 32 -2.41 10.00 9.01
N ILE A 33 -2.92 9.83 7.80
CA ILE A 33 -2.07 9.57 6.62
C ILE A 33 -1.31 10.84 6.22
N GLU A 34 -1.90 12.02 6.45
CA GLU A 34 -1.38 13.32 5.99
C GLU A 34 -0.64 14.12 7.09
N VAL A 35 -1.04 13.98 8.36
CA VAL A 35 -0.41 14.68 9.49
C VAL A 35 0.79 13.90 9.99
N ASP A 36 1.91 14.60 10.17
CA ASP A 36 3.20 14.11 10.65
C ASP A 36 3.08 13.44 12.04
N LEU A 37 2.67 12.18 12.02
CA LEU A 37 2.46 11.34 13.19
C LEU A 37 3.74 11.28 14.02
N GLN A 38 3.65 11.56 15.32
CA GLN A 38 4.69 11.21 16.29
C GLN A 38 5.18 9.77 16.04
N LEU A 39 6.50 9.53 16.13
CA LEU A 39 7.19 8.29 15.73
C LEU A 39 6.48 6.98 16.15
N GLY A 40 5.82 6.96 17.32
CA GLY A 40 5.05 5.81 17.80
C GLY A 40 3.76 5.52 17.02
N HIS A 41 3.03 6.55 16.62
CA HIS A 41 1.77 6.41 15.89
C HIS A 41 1.98 6.07 14.40
N LYS A 42 3.08 6.54 13.77
CA LYS A 42 3.49 6.11 12.41
C LYS A 42 3.60 4.59 12.31
N ARG A 43 4.18 3.94 13.32
CA ARG A 43 4.38 2.49 13.30
C ARG A 43 3.08 1.69 13.37
N ILE A 44 2.08 2.19 14.09
CA ILE A 44 0.75 1.57 14.17
C ILE A 44 0.02 1.76 12.83
N LEU A 45 -0.01 2.97 12.28
CA LEU A 45 -0.73 3.24 11.03
C LEU A 45 -0.06 2.60 9.79
N SER A 46 1.27 2.52 9.79
CA SER A 46 2.06 1.84 8.76
C SER A 46 1.94 0.30 8.83
N SER A 47 1.30 -0.22 9.88
CA SER A 47 1.06 -1.66 9.96
C SER A 47 0.16 -2.14 8.81
N LYS A 48 0.51 -3.28 8.23
CA LYS A 48 -0.24 -3.89 7.12
C LYS A 48 -1.71 -4.13 7.48
N ILE A 49 -1.99 -4.37 8.77
CA ILE A 49 -3.33 -4.65 9.29
C ILE A 49 -4.18 -3.38 9.27
N ILE A 50 -3.68 -2.27 9.82
CA ILE A 50 -4.40 -0.99 9.84
C ILE A 50 -4.67 -0.51 8.40
N ARG A 51 -3.69 -0.62 7.50
CA ARG A 51 -3.90 -0.25 6.09
C ARG A 51 -5.03 -1.06 5.43
N ARG A 52 -5.10 -2.37 5.70
CA ARG A 52 -6.20 -3.23 5.20
C ARG A 52 -7.55 -2.86 5.81
N LEU A 53 -7.56 -2.52 7.11
CA LEU A 53 -8.76 -2.06 7.80
C LEU A 53 -9.30 -0.74 7.23
N LEU A 54 -8.41 0.20 6.87
CA LEU A 54 -8.80 1.46 6.22
C LEU A 54 -9.38 1.22 4.82
N ILE A 55 -8.75 0.39 4.00
CA ILE A 55 -9.27 0.02 2.67
C ILE A 55 -10.65 -0.64 2.80
N PHE A 56 -10.81 -1.56 3.76
CA PHE A 56 -12.10 -2.15 4.08
C PHE A 56 -13.13 -1.10 4.48
N THR A 57 -12.75 -0.16 5.34
CA THR A 57 -13.66 0.92 5.79
C THR A 57 -14.17 1.74 4.62
N VAL A 58 -13.30 2.11 3.67
CA VAL A 58 -13.69 2.81 2.44
C VAL A 58 -14.66 1.96 1.61
N ALA A 59 -14.32 0.69 1.36
CA ALA A 59 -15.15 -0.21 0.57
C ALA A 59 -16.51 -0.47 1.23
N PHE A 60 -16.56 -0.61 2.55
CA PHE A 60 -17.78 -0.83 3.32
C PHE A 60 -18.68 0.40 3.34
N ILE A 61 -18.13 1.61 3.46
CA ILE A 61 -18.93 2.85 3.34
C ILE A 61 -19.55 2.95 1.95
N ALA A 62 -18.79 2.62 0.90
CA ALA A 62 -19.27 2.69 -0.48
C ALA A 62 -20.35 1.63 -0.80
N THR A 63 -20.22 0.42 -0.25
CA THR A 63 -21.10 -0.71 -0.61
C THR A 63 -22.22 -0.98 0.37
N ARG A 64 -22.09 -0.56 1.64
CA ARG A 64 -22.98 -0.89 2.76
C ARG A 64 -23.16 -2.40 3.01
N ASP A 65 -22.25 -3.22 2.48
CA ASP A 65 -22.31 -4.68 2.58
C ASP A 65 -20.96 -5.24 3.01
N VAL A 66 -20.93 -5.92 4.16
CA VAL A 66 -19.73 -6.54 4.73
C VAL A 66 -19.13 -7.59 3.80
N ILE A 67 -19.93 -8.42 3.12
CA ILE A 67 -19.38 -9.49 2.26
C ILE A 67 -18.73 -8.86 1.04
N THR A 68 -19.47 -7.99 0.34
CA THR A 68 -18.99 -7.32 -0.86
C THR A 68 -17.75 -6.47 -0.59
N SER A 69 -17.72 -5.72 0.53
CA SER A 69 -16.56 -4.92 0.91
C SER A 69 -15.33 -5.77 1.28
N LEU A 70 -15.50 -6.94 1.89
CA LEU A 70 -14.39 -7.88 2.13
C LEU A 70 -13.81 -8.42 0.81
N ILE A 71 -14.66 -8.77 -0.16
CA ILE A 71 -14.21 -9.24 -1.48
C ILE A 71 -13.42 -8.15 -2.21
N ILE A 72 -13.94 -6.92 -2.23
CA ILE A 72 -13.26 -5.76 -2.85
C ILE A 72 -11.94 -5.48 -2.14
N THR A 73 -11.90 -5.56 -0.81
CA THR A 73 -10.66 -5.36 -0.05
C THR A 73 -9.63 -6.44 -0.38
N ALA A 74 -10.05 -7.70 -0.43
CA ALA A 74 -9.18 -8.81 -0.75
C ALA A 74 -8.59 -8.67 -2.17
N SER A 75 -9.43 -8.36 -3.16
CA SER A 75 -8.97 -8.16 -4.54
C SER A 75 -8.01 -6.96 -4.65
N PHE A 76 -8.33 -5.83 -4.01
CA PHE A 76 -7.46 -4.66 -3.97
C PHE A 76 -6.10 -4.98 -3.32
N VAL A 77 -6.08 -5.70 -2.19
CA VAL A 77 -4.86 -6.08 -1.49
C VAL A 77 -4.00 -7.03 -2.34
N ILE A 78 -4.62 -7.98 -3.04
CA ILE A 78 -3.89 -8.89 -3.92
C ILE A 78 -3.27 -8.12 -5.09
N ILE A 79 -4.05 -7.30 -5.79
CA ILE A 79 -3.58 -6.57 -6.97
C ILE A 79 -2.57 -5.49 -6.56
N ILE A 80 -2.97 -4.54 -5.72
CA ILE A 80 -2.15 -3.36 -5.44
C ILE A 80 -1.02 -3.67 -4.47
N LEU A 81 -1.28 -4.39 -3.37
CA LEU A 81 -0.26 -4.60 -2.34
C LEU A 81 0.66 -5.79 -2.60
N ASN A 82 0.27 -6.75 -3.45
CA ASN A 82 1.11 -7.90 -3.79
C ASN A 82 1.56 -7.93 -5.25
N LEU A 83 0.67 -7.71 -6.22
CA LEU A 83 1.00 -7.79 -7.66
C LEU A 83 1.76 -6.55 -8.16
N PHE A 84 1.37 -5.37 -7.68
CA PHE A 84 1.97 -4.07 -8.07
C PHE A 84 2.99 -3.56 -7.06
N ASN A 85 3.43 -4.40 -6.13
CA ASN A 85 4.42 -4.04 -5.13
C ASN A 85 5.79 -4.62 -5.50
N THR A 86 6.75 -3.78 -5.89
CA THR A 86 8.14 -4.18 -6.25
C THR A 86 8.81 -5.03 -5.20
N LYS A 87 8.47 -4.84 -3.92
CA LYS A 87 9.09 -5.56 -2.81
C LYS A 87 8.46 -6.95 -2.59
N SER A 88 7.35 -7.25 -3.27
CA SER A 88 6.67 -8.54 -3.22
C SER A 88 7.32 -9.53 -4.20
N LYS A 89 7.41 -10.81 -3.79
CA LYS A 89 7.90 -11.90 -4.65
C LYS A 89 7.05 -12.11 -5.91
N PHE A 90 5.82 -11.60 -5.90
CA PHE A 90 4.84 -11.74 -6.99
C PHE A 90 4.67 -10.46 -7.83
N CYS A 91 5.64 -9.54 -7.79
CA CYS A 91 5.54 -8.29 -8.55
C CYS A 91 5.53 -8.56 -10.07
N VAL A 92 4.48 -8.11 -10.76
CA VAL A 92 4.34 -8.23 -12.24
C VAL A 92 4.82 -6.96 -12.96
N LEU A 93 5.05 -5.87 -12.23
CA LEU A 93 5.54 -4.62 -12.82
C LEU A 93 6.98 -4.78 -13.35
N PRO A 94 7.30 -4.16 -14.51
CA PRO A 94 8.64 -4.17 -15.06
C PRO A 94 9.62 -3.47 -14.11
N LYS A 95 10.81 -4.05 -13.94
CA LYS A 95 11.88 -3.56 -13.04
C LYS A 95 12.40 -2.14 -13.39
N SER A 96 11.90 -1.52 -14.45
CA SER A 96 12.23 -0.15 -14.84
C SER A 96 11.73 0.90 -13.84
N TYR A 97 10.80 0.55 -12.95
CA TYR A 97 10.22 1.51 -12.00
C TYR A 97 11.05 1.71 -10.72
N ILE A 98 12.21 1.04 -10.57
CA ILE A 98 13.06 1.21 -9.38
C ILE A 98 13.39 2.69 -9.23
N GLU A 99 12.68 3.36 -8.32
CA GLU A 99 12.96 4.72 -7.90
C GLU A 99 14.41 4.73 -7.41
N LEU A 100 15.23 5.56 -8.06
CA LEU A 100 16.64 5.75 -7.72
C LEU A 100 16.78 6.39 -6.34
N ASP A 101 15.74 7.13 -5.93
CA ASP A 101 15.51 7.71 -4.61
C ASP A 101 15.05 6.61 -3.63
N LYS A 102 16.00 6.12 -2.83
CA LYS A 102 15.80 5.05 -1.84
C LYS A 102 15.35 5.59 -0.49
N ASP A 103 15.72 6.80 -0.14
CA ASP A 103 15.38 7.43 1.13
C ASP A 103 14.07 8.24 1.08
N LYS A 104 13.54 8.45 -0.12
CA LYS A 104 12.27 9.12 -0.42
C LYS A 104 12.28 10.58 0.02
N ASP A 105 13.43 11.21 -0.02
CA ASP A 105 13.58 12.62 0.32
C ASP A 105 13.21 13.56 -0.85
N GLY A 106 13.04 13.02 -2.06
CA GLY A 106 12.67 13.74 -3.27
C GLY A 106 13.85 14.31 -4.05
N GLU A 107 15.09 14.09 -3.60
CA GLU A 107 16.32 14.44 -4.29
C GLU A 107 17.11 13.17 -4.65
N ILE A 108 18.06 13.27 -5.60
CA ILE A 108 18.91 12.12 -5.97
C ILE A 108 20.31 12.41 -5.47
N SER A 109 20.70 11.72 -4.41
CA SER A 109 22.02 11.90 -3.80
C SER A 109 23.14 11.27 -4.64
N PRO A 110 24.39 11.76 -4.52
CA PRO A 110 25.55 11.15 -5.19
C PRO A 110 25.75 9.66 -4.85
N GLU A 111 25.32 9.25 -3.65
CA GLU A 111 25.42 7.88 -3.17
C GLU A 111 24.46 6.95 -3.92
N GLU A 112 23.24 7.41 -4.21
CA GLU A 112 22.23 6.68 -4.97
C GLU A 112 22.62 6.53 -6.43
N ILE A 113 23.21 7.58 -7.02
CA ILE A 113 23.78 7.54 -8.38
C ILE A 113 24.90 6.49 -8.44
N LYS A 114 25.82 6.49 -7.48
CA LYS A 114 26.91 5.52 -7.40
C LYS A 114 26.39 4.10 -7.23
N HIS A 115 25.35 3.91 -6.44
CA HIS A 115 24.71 2.61 -6.28
C HIS A 115 24.07 2.16 -7.60
N ALA A 116 23.34 3.03 -8.29
CA ALA A 116 22.71 2.71 -9.57
C ALA A 116 23.75 2.33 -10.62
N TYR A 117 24.85 3.09 -10.71
CA TYR A 117 25.99 2.79 -11.57
C TYR A 117 26.58 1.40 -11.29
N ASN A 118 26.80 1.07 -10.02
CA ASN A 118 27.34 -0.25 -9.63
C ASN A 118 26.39 -1.41 -9.96
N VAL A 119 25.07 -1.21 -9.87
CA VAL A 119 24.07 -2.22 -10.27
C VAL A 119 24.11 -2.45 -11.77
N LEU A 120 24.21 -1.38 -12.56
CA LEU A 120 24.32 -1.45 -14.02
C LEU A 120 25.65 -2.08 -14.47
N LYS A 121 26.76 -1.78 -13.78
CA LYS A 121 28.07 -2.43 -14.00
C LYS A 121 28.00 -3.93 -13.71
N LYS A 122 27.42 -4.33 -12.57
CA LYS A 122 27.23 -5.77 -12.22
C LYS A 122 26.31 -6.51 -13.20
N ALA A 123 25.33 -5.82 -13.77
CA ALA A 123 24.44 -6.38 -14.78
C ALA A 123 25.07 -6.46 -16.19
N GLY A 124 26.32 -6.00 -16.36
CA GLY A 124 27.02 -5.98 -17.65
C GLY A 124 26.38 -5.03 -18.67
N LYS A 125 25.59 -4.05 -18.22
CA LYS A 125 24.86 -3.10 -19.08
C LYS A 125 25.66 -1.85 -19.40
N ILE A 126 26.72 -1.57 -18.64
CA ILE A 126 27.69 -0.51 -18.90
C ILE A 126 29.05 -1.17 -19.15
N LYS A 127 29.64 -0.93 -20.33
CA LYS A 127 31.04 -1.25 -20.61
C LYS A 127 31.89 -0.04 -20.18
N GLU A 128 33.10 -0.29 -19.69
CA GLU A 128 34.00 0.75 -19.19
C GLU A 128 34.21 1.85 -20.23
N GLU A 129 33.76 3.07 -19.93
CA GLU A 129 34.16 4.29 -20.62
C GLU A 129 35.56 4.72 -20.16
N ASP A 130 36.55 3.85 -20.39
CA ASP A 130 37.96 4.26 -20.44
C ASP A 130 38.34 4.79 -21.85
N GLU A 131 37.36 5.07 -22.72
CA GLU A 131 37.57 5.58 -24.09
C GLU A 131 37.14 7.04 -24.35
N LEU A 132 36.68 7.80 -23.36
CA LEU A 132 36.27 9.21 -23.57
C LEU A 132 37.00 10.26 -22.71
N MET A 133 38.13 9.88 -22.11
CA MET A 133 39.11 10.81 -21.53
C MET A 133 40.52 10.50 -22.08
N LYS A 134 40.63 10.29 -23.40
CA LYS A 134 41.86 10.48 -24.17
C LYS A 134 41.76 11.74 -25.02
#